data_AF-A0A0Q0Z4V8-F1
#
_entry.id   AF-A0A0Q0Z4V8-F1
#
_cell.length_a   1.000
_cell.length_b   1.000
_cell.length_c   1.000
_cell.angle_alpha   90.00
_cell.angle_beta   90.00
_cell.angle_gamma   90.00
#
_symmetry.space_group_name_H-M   'P 1'
#
loop_
_entity.id
_entity.type
_entity.pdbx_description
1 polymer ?
#
loop_
_entity_poly.entity_id
_entity_poly.type
_entity_poly.pdbx_seq_one_letter_code
_entity_poly.pdbx_strand_id
1 'polypeptide(L)'
;MSNKDGFFTDGPSDFTPQVKSIPLSDVDASTGQESIGTLVSNATSQMSSLFRAELELAKTELTAEVKKGAIGGGLFGAAGTIALYSTFFFFMFVAALLSLWLPAWASLLIVFLVMLLTAGLLALVGVKKVKSLGAPQKTIESVTELKNLVPGSAQKKLEAKDRGLYS
;
A
#
# COMPACT_ATOMS: atom_id res chain seq x y z
N MET A 1 27.26 18.98 93.23
CA MET A 1 26.45 19.61 92.15
C MET A 1 26.60 18.73 90.92
N SER A 2 25.47 18.17 90.45
CA SER A 2 25.39 17.26 89.30
C SER A 2 25.28 18.08 88.03
N ASN A 3 26.10 17.80 87.02
CA ASN A 3 25.76 18.15 85.64
C ASN A 3 26.11 16.99 84.70
N LYS A 4 25.11 16.66 83.88
CA LYS A 4 25.10 15.61 82.86
C LYS A 4 25.64 16.21 81.57
N ASP A 5 26.76 15.69 81.09
CA ASP A 5 27.24 15.96 79.74
C ASP A 5 26.54 15.00 78.77
N GLY A 6 25.38 15.42 78.26
CA GLY A 6 24.78 14.85 77.06
C GLY A 6 25.45 15.49 75.84
N PHE A 7 26.35 14.75 75.18
CA PHE A 7 27.02 15.19 73.95
C PHE A 7 26.17 14.82 72.72
N PHE A 8 25.56 15.85 72.13
CA PHE A 8 25.31 16.13 70.71
C PHE A 8 24.82 15.01 69.78
N THR A 9 23.53 15.12 69.43
CA THR A 9 23.03 14.74 68.10
C THR A 9 22.25 15.94 67.53
N ASP A 10 22.95 16.95 67.01
CA ASP A 10 22.31 17.98 66.19
C ASP A 10 22.16 17.43 64.76
N GLY A 11 21.02 16.80 64.50
CA GLY A 11 20.55 16.60 63.13
C GLY A 11 19.87 17.89 62.65
N PRO A 12 20.17 18.42 61.46
CA PRO A 12 19.42 19.54 60.91
C PRO A 12 17.96 19.12 60.70
N SER A 13 17.09 19.96 61.24
CA SER A 13 15.65 19.99 61.05
C SER A 13 15.26 20.04 59.57
N ASP A 14 14.21 19.30 59.26
CA ASP A 14 13.31 19.44 58.12
C ASP A 14 13.84 19.10 56.72
N PHE A 15 14.05 17.79 56.49
CA PHE A 15 13.85 17.22 55.17
C PHE A 15 12.79 16.11 55.23
N THR A 16 11.53 16.49 55.09
CA THR A 16 10.43 15.58 54.79
C THR A 16 10.34 15.45 53.26
N PRO A 17 10.85 14.37 52.65
CA PRO A 17 10.59 14.13 51.24
C PRO A 17 9.08 13.97 51.08
N GLN A 18 8.44 14.94 50.42
CA GLN A 18 7.06 14.82 49.98
C GLN A 18 7.03 13.77 48.87
N VAL A 19 7.00 12.50 49.26
CA VAL A 19 6.73 11.39 48.35
C VAL A 19 5.30 11.58 47.90
N LYS A 20 5.14 12.09 46.68
CA LYS A 20 3.87 12.16 45.99
C LYS A 20 3.36 10.73 45.89
N SER A 21 2.60 10.30 46.89
CA SER A 21 2.05 8.95 46.94
C SER A 21 1.22 8.83 45.69
N ILE A 22 1.67 7.96 44.79
CA ILE A 22 0.87 7.50 43.68
C ILE A 22 -0.41 7.01 44.34
N PRO A 23 -1.59 7.57 44.03
CA PRO A 23 -2.83 7.03 44.55
C PRO A 23 -2.86 5.58 44.08
N LEU A 24 -2.65 4.65 45.01
CA LEU A 24 -2.91 3.23 44.79
C LEU A 24 -4.43 3.10 44.77
N SER A 25 -5.04 3.62 43.71
CA SER A 25 -6.28 3.07 43.22
C SER A 25 -5.88 1.71 42.69
N ASP A 26 -6.10 0.68 43.51
CA ASP A 26 -6.01 -0.69 43.04
C ASP A 26 -6.81 -0.76 41.75
N VAL A 27 -6.14 -1.07 40.64
CA VAL A 27 -6.82 -1.37 39.38
C VAL A 27 -7.72 -2.61 39.55
N ASP A 28 -7.62 -3.34 40.67
CA ASP A 28 -8.28 -4.63 40.90
C ASP A 28 -9.03 -4.78 42.23
N ALA A 29 -9.57 -3.71 42.84
CA ALA A 29 -10.57 -3.86 43.91
C ALA A 29 -12.00 -4.13 43.37
N SER A 30 -12.11 -4.76 42.19
CA SER A 30 -13.33 -5.40 41.71
C SER A 30 -13.02 -6.82 41.24
N THR A 31 -12.70 -7.71 42.18
CA THR A 31 -12.93 -9.14 41.96
C THR A 31 -14.44 -9.37 41.86
N GLY A 32 -14.93 -9.27 40.63
CA GLY A 32 -16.32 -9.46 40.29
C GLY A 32 -16.48 -9.61 38.79
N GLN A 33 -15.76 -10.57 38.20
CA GLN A 33 -15.92 -11.05 36.83
C GLN A 33 -15.87 -9.91 35.80
N GLU A 34 -14.70 -9.61 35.23
CA GLU A 34 -14.73 -9.05 33.87
C GLU A 34 -15.63 -9.97 33.05
N SER A 35 -16.81 -9.47 32.69
CA SER A 35 -17.79 -10.30 32.02
C SER A 35 -17.15 -10.85 30.75
N ILE A 36 -17.55 -12.03 30.31
CA ILE A 36 -17.13 -12.56 28.99
C ILE A 36 -17.36 -11.50 27.89
N GLY A 37 -18.37 -10.64 28.05
CA GLY A 37 -18.62 -9.49 27.16
C GLY A 37 -17.52 -8.41 27.19
N THR A 38 -16.90 -8.15 28.34
CA THR A 38 -15.80 -7.18 28.48
C THR A 38 -14.52 -7.71 27.83
N LEU A 39 -14.21 -8.99 28.02
CA LEU A 39 -13.06 -9.66 27.38
C LEU A 39 -13.21 -9.72 25.85
N VAL A 40 -14.40 -10.08 25.36
CA VAL A 40 -14.71 -10.09 23.91
C VAL A 40 -14.65 -8.68 23.34
N SER A 41 -15.16 -7.67 24.06
CA SER A 41 -15.08 -6.27 23.66
C SER A 41 -13.63 -5.79 23.55
N ASN A 42 -12.80 -6.07 24.55
CA ASN A 42 -11.39 -5.70 24.56
C ASN A 42 -10.60 -6.42 23.45
N ALA A 43 -10.83 -7.73 23.26
CA ALA A 43 -10.20 -8.50 22.19
C ALA A 43 -10.61 -8.00 20.79
N THR A 44 -11.88 -7.66 20.60
CA THR A 44 -12.39 -7.09 19.34
C THR A 44 -11.81 -5.70 19.08
N SER A 45 -11.65 -4.89 20.13
CA SER A 45 -11.01 -3.58 20.07
C SER A 45 -9.53 -3.67 19.67
N GLN A 46 -8.78 -4.61 20.26
CA GLN A 46 -7.38 -4.87 19.89
C GLN A 46 -7.23 -5.42 18.48
N MET A 47 -8.11 -6.34 18.07
CA MET A 47 -8.12 -6.83 16.69
C MET A 47 -8.42 -5.68 15.72
N SER A 48 -9.39 -4.83 16.05
CA SER A 48 -9.72 -3.64 15.24
C SER A 48 -8.55 -2.65 15.15
N SER A 49 -7.76 -2.48 16.22
CA SER A 49 -6.59 -1.60 16.22
C SER A 49 -5.44 -2.16 15.37
N LEU A 50 -5.19 -3.48 15.44
CA LEU A 50 -4.20 -4.16 14.58
C LEU A 50 -4.57 -4.05 13.10
N PHE A 51 -5.84 -4.33 12.75
CA PHE A 51 -6.31 -4.17 11.38
C PHE A 51 -6.16 -2.73 10.88
N ARG A 52 -6.46 -1.74 11.73
CA ARG A 52 -6.26 -0.32 11.40
C ARG A 52 -4.78 -0.01 11.14
N ALA A 53 -3.89 -0.56 11.97
CA ALA A 53 -2.44 -0.36 11.86
C ALA A 53 -1.87 -1.00 10.58
N GLU A 54 -2.28 -2.23 10.24
CA GLU A 54 -1.90 -2.87 8.98
C GLU A 54 -2.44 -2.11 7.77
N LEU A 55 -3.67 -1.59 7.83
CA LEU A 55 -4.22 -0.76 6.77
C LEU A 55 -3.48 0.58 6.62
N GLU A 56 -3.09 1.21 7.72
CA GLU A 56 -2.31 2.45 7.70
C GLU A 56 -0.93 2.20 7.08
N LEU A 57 -0.26 1.11 7.46
CA LEU A 57 1.01 0.68 6.88
C LEU A 57 0.85 0.37 5.39
N ALA A 58 -0.11 -0.49 5.02
CA ALA A 58 -0.39 -0.82 3.63
C ALA A 58 -0.74 0.42 2.81
N LYS A 59 -1.50 1.37 3.37
CA LYS A 59 -1.84 2.63 2.70
C LYS A 59 -0.60 3.48 2.46
N THR A 60 0.31 3.59 3.43
CA THR A 60 1.55 4.37 3.27
C THR A 60 2.47 3.75 2.23
N GLU A 61 2.63 2.43 2.24
CA GLU A 61 3.42 1.68 1.26
C GLU A 61 2.80 1.78 -0.15
N LEU A 62 1.51 1.47 -0.28
CA LEU A 62 0.76 1.61 -1.55
C LEU A 62 0.82 3.04 -2.08
N THR A 63 0.66 4.06 -1.23
CA THR A 63 0.72 5.46 -1.68
C THR A 63 2.12 5.80 -2.21
N ALA A 64 3.17 5.29 -1.58
CA ALA A 64 4.54 5.50 -2.05
C ALA A 64 4.78 4.81 -3.40
N GLU A 65 4.30 3.58 -3.58
CA GLU A 65 4.37 2.85 -4.85
C GLU A 65 3.56 3.50 -5.95
N VAL A 66 2.30 3.86 -5.68
CA VAL A 66 1.41 4.55 -6.62
C VAL A 66 2.01 5.88 -7.04
N LYS A 67 2.60 6.65 -6.12
CA LYS A 67 3.25 7.92 -6.45
C LYS A 67 4.44 7.71 -7.38
N LYS A 68 5.30 6.73 -7.12
CA LYS A 68 6.43 6.38 -7.99
C LYS A 68 5.93 5.94 -9.38
N GLY A 69 4.91 5.08 -9.42
CA GLY A 69 4.26 4.64 -10.65
C GLY A 69 3.61 5.78 -11.43
N ALA A 70 2.96 6.72 -10.75
CA ALA A 70 2.31 7.89 -11.36
C ALA A 70 3.33 8.87 -11.94
N ILE A 71 4.42 9.15 -11.22
CA ILE A 71 5.50 10.00 -11.73
C ILE A 71 6.17 9.33 -12.92
N GLY A 72 6.53 8.04 -12.79
CA GLY A 72 7.15 7.28 -13.88
C GLY A 72 6.24 7.22 -15.11
N GLY A 73 4.98 6.85 -14.92
CA GLY A 73 3.97 6.80 -15.98
C GLY A 73 3.71 8.18 -16.61
N GLY A 74 3.67 9.25 -15.80
CA GLY A 74 3.53 10.62 -16.29
C GLY A 74 4.72 11.08 -17.13
N LEU A 75 5.94 10.81 -16.67
CA LEU A 75 7.17 11.13 -17.41
C LEU A 75 7.27 10.31 -18.70
N PHE A 76 6.95 9.02 -18.67
CA PHE A 76 6.90 8.20 -19.89
C PHE A 76 5.81 8.66 -20.86
N GLY A 77 4.65 9.06 -20.36
CA GLY A 77 3.58 9.64 -21.17
C GLY A 77 4.02 10.95 -21.84
N ALA A 78 4.66 11.84 -21.08
CA ALA A 78 5.21 13.09 -21.61
C ALA A 78 6.32 12.83 -22.65
N ALA A 79 7.27 11.95 -22.35
CA ALA A 79 8.35 11.57 -23.26
C ALA A 79 7.81 10.93 -24.55
N GLY A 80 6.84 10.02 -24.43
CA GLY A 80 6.18 9.39 -25.57
C GLY A 80 5.42 10.41 -26.44
N THR A 81 4.74 11.37 -25.82
CA THR A 81 4.06 12.46 -26.53
C THR A 81 5.05 13.35 -27.27
N ILE A 82 6.13 13.78 -26.61
CA ILE A 82 7.19 14.57 -27.24
C ILE A 82 7.78 13.79 -28.42
N ALA A 83 8.16 12.52 -28.24
CA ALA A 83 8.71 11.69 -29.30
C ALA A 83 7.73 11.53 -30.49
N LEU A 84 6.43 11.38 -30.21
CA LEU A 84 5.40 11.30 -31.24
C LEU A 84 5.35 12.59 -32.08
N TYR A 85 5.30 13.76 -31.45
CA TYR A 85 5.31 15.03 -32.17
C TYR A 85 6.66 15.30 -32.88
N SER A 86 7.78 14.95 -32.25
CA SER A 86 9.12 15.06 -32.86
C SER A 86 9.26 14.22 -34.12
N THR A 87 8.57 13.09 -34.22
CA THR A 87 8.59 12.23 -35.41
C THR A 87 8.11 12.97 -36.67
N PHE A 88 7.11 13.84 -36.54
CA PHE A 88 6.65 14.69 -37.65
C PHE A 88 7.76 15.61 -38.17
N PHE A 89 8.44 16.32 -37.26
CA PHE A 89 9.58 17.19 -37.62
C PHE A 89 10.76 16.41 -38.18
N PHE A 90 11.03 15.21 -37.65
CA PHE A 90 12.08 14.34 -38.15
C PHE A 90 11.85 13.93 -39.61
N PHE A 91 10.64 13.50 -39.97
CA PHE A 91 10.35 13.15 -41.36
C PHE A 91 10.32 14.35 -42.30
N MET A 92 9.88 15.53 -41.84
CA MET A 92 10.02 16.78 -42.58
C MET A 92 11.49 17.12 -42.85
N PHE A 93 12.36 16.96 -41.84
CA PHE A 93 13.79 17.12 -41.98
C PHE A 93 14.38 16.14 -43.01
N VAL A 94 14.01 14.86 -42.95
CA VAL A 94 14.45 13.85 -43.92
C VAL A 94 13.99 14.21 -45.34
N ALA A 95 12.73 14.65 -45.52
CA ALA A 95 12.22 15.06 -46.82
C ALA A 95 12.97 16.27 -47.39
N ALA A 96 13.29 17.26 -46.52
CA ALA A 96 14.08 18.42 -46.90
C ALA A 96 15.52 18.04 -47.27
N LEU A 97 16.12 17.11 -46.51
CA LEU A 97 17.47 16.61 -46.77
C LEU A 97 17.53 15.87 -48.12
N LEU A 98 16.57 14.97 -48.40
CA LEU A 98 16.47 14.29 -49.69
C LEU A 98 16.24 15.26 -50.86
N SER A 99 15.53 16.37 -50.61
CA SER A 99 15.27 17.38 -51.63
C SER A 99 16.55 18.10 -52.11
N LEU A 100 17.72 17.89 -51.48
CA LEU A 100 19.00 18.38 -51.97
C LEU A 100 19.48 17.63 -53.23
N TRP A 101 19.09 16.36 -53.39
CA TRP A 101 19.48 15.52 -54.53
C TRP A 101 18.32 15.16 -55.46
N LEU A 102 17.07 15.30 -54.98
CA LEU A 102 15.86 14.94 -55.71
C LEU A 102 14.87 16.13 -55.81
N PRO A 103 13.98 16.14 -56.81
CA PRO A 103 12.87 17.10 -56.81
C PRO A 103 11.97 16.89 -55.60
N ALA A 104 11.43 17.98 -55.06
CA ALA A 104 10.66 17.99 -53.80
C ALA A 104 9.48 17.01 -53.78
N TRP A 105 8.81 16.79 -54.92
CA TRP A 105 7.70 15.84 -54.99
C TRP A 105 8.16 14.40 -54.77
N ALA A 106 9.35 14.04 -55.26
CA ALA A 106 9.90 12.70 -55.13
C ALA A 106 10.43 12.44 -53.72
N SER A 107 11.08 13.44 -53.10
CA SER A 107 11.54 13.32 -51.71
C SER A 107 10.37 13.11 -50.75
N LEU A 108 9.29 13.87 -50.90
CA LEU A 108 8.06 13.71 -50.11
C LEU A 108 7.42 12.33 -50.29
N LEU A 109 7.35 11.83 -51.54
CA LEU A 109 6.79 10.51 -51.82
C LEU A 109 7.62 9.38 -51.19
N ILE A 110 8.95 9.45 -51.28
CA ILE A 110 9.85 8.45 -50.68
C ILE A 110 9.67 8.44 -49.16
N VAL A 111 9.68 9.62 -48.53
CA VAL A 111 9.50 9.72 -47.07
C VAL A 111 8.13 9.20 -46.64
N PHE A 112 7.07 9.51 -47.39
CA PHE A 112 5.74 8.97 -47.12
C PHE A 112 5.70 7.44 -47.15
N LEU A 113 6.35 6.80 -48.13
CA LEU A 113 6.44 5.34 -48.19
C LEU A 113 7.22 4.76 -47.00
N VAL A 114 8.32 5.41 -46.60
CA VAL A 114 9.09 5.02 -45.39
C VAL A 114 8.23 5.14 -44.13
N MET A 115 7.39 6.18 -44.02
CA MET A 115 6.45 6.34 -42.91
C MET A 115 5.41 5.22 -42.87
N LEU A 116 4.83 4.82 -44.02
CA LEU A 116 3.88 3.71 -44.07
C LEU A 116 4.54 2.38 -43.67
N LEU A 117 5.78 2.13 -44.12
CA LEU A 117 6.52 0.93 -43.75
C LEU A 117 6.82 0.88 -42.24
N THR A 118 7.32 1.99 -41.68
CA THR A 118 7.62 2.08 -40.24
C THR A 118 6.35 1.98 -39.40
N ALA A 119 5.26 2.66 -39.77
CA ALA A 119 3.97 2.56 -39.10
C ALA A 119 3.41 1.13 -39.17
N GLY A 120 3.48 0.48 -40.33
CA GLY A 120 3.07 -0.92 -40.50
C GLY A 120 3.86 -1.87 -39.61
N LEU A 121 5.19 -1.71 -39.54
CA LEU A 121 6.05 -2.54 -38.69
C LEU A 121 5.74 -2.34 -37.20
N LEU A 122 5.59 -1.09 -36.75
CA LEU A 122 5.22 -0.76 -35.37
C LEU A 122 3.84 -1.31 -35.01
N ALA A 123 2.86 -1.20 -35.91
CA ALA A 123 1.53 -1.77 -35.70
C ALA A 123 1.57 -3.29 -35.56
N LEU A 124 2.33 -3.99 -36.42
CA LEU A 124 2.50 -5.44 -36.34
C LEU A 124 3.15 -5.88 -35.03
N VAL A 125 4.23 -5.20 -34.62
CA VAL A 125 4.91 -5.48 -33.34
C VAL A 125 3.99 -5.18 -32.17
N GLY A 126 3.27 -4.05 -32.20
CA GLY A 126 2.30 -3.66 -31.18
C GLY A 126 1.20 -4.70 -31.02
N VAL A 127 0.57 -5.12 -32.12
CA VAL A 127 -0.46 -6.17 -32.10
C VAL A 127 0.09 -7.49 -31.57
N LYS A 128 1.30 -7.90 -31.97
CA LYS A 128 1.94 -9.11 -31.43
C LYS A 128 2.19 -9.02 -29.93
N LYS A 129 2.66 -7.87 -29.44
CA LYS A 129 2.91 -7.64 -28.01
C LYS A 129 1.61 -7.66 -27.21
N VAL A 130 0.58 -6.95 -27.67
CA VAL A 130 -0.74 -6.95 -27.01
C VAL A 130 -1.35 -8.35 -26.98
N LYS A 131 -1.30 -9.10 -28.08
CA LYS A 131 -1.79 -10.49 -28.12
C LYS A 131 -0.98 -11.46 -27.25
N SER A 132 0.28 -11.13 -26.97
CA SER A 132 1.13 -11.92 -26.08
C SER A 132 0.89 -11.64 -24.59
N LEU A 133 0.16 -10.57 -24.24
CA LEU A 133 -0.23 -10.31 -22.86
C LEU A 133 -1.36 -11.27 -22.50
N GLY A 134 -1.04 -12.31 -21.72
CA GLY A 134 -2.04 -13.21 -21.16
C GLY A 134 -2.91 -12.50 -20.13
N ALA A 135 -4.19 -12.85 -20.06
CA ALA A 135 -5.05 -12.39 -18.97
C ALA A 135 -4.47 -12.84 -17.61
N PRO A 136 -4.61 -12.05 -16.52
CA PRO A 136 -4.09 -12.39 -15.21
C PRO A 136 -4.88 -13.57 -14.60
N GLN A 137 -4.55 -14.80 -15.01
CA GLN A 137 -5.29 -16.02 -14.68
C GLN A 137 -5.41 -16.23 -13.17
N LYS A 138 -4.35 -15.95 -12.41
CA LYS A 138 -4.35 -16.13 -10.96
C LYS A 138 -5.31 -15.18 -10.25
N THR A 139 -5.40 -13.93 -10.68
CA THR A 139 -6.36 -12.97 -10.15
C THR A 139 -7.79 -13.38 -10.49
N ILE A 140 -8.03 -13.88 -11.71
CA ILE A 140 -9.35 -14.35 -12.15
C ILE A 140 -9.76 -15.60 -11.36
N GLU A 141 -8.86 -16.57 -11.17
CA GLU A 141 -9.05 -17.76 -10.34
C GLU A 141 -9.43 -17.37 -8.90
N SER A 142 -8.65 -16.50 -8.26
CA SER A 142 -8.91 -16.06 -6.88
C SER A 142 -10.24 -15.34 -6.72
N VAL A 143 -10.61 -14.45 -7.65
CA VAL A 143 -11.92 -13.76 -7.61
C VAL A 143 -13.07 -14.75 -7.86
N THR A 144 -12.86 -15.74 -8.71
CA THR A 144 -13.86 -16.80 -8.98
C THR A 144 -14.06 -17.70 -7.77
N GLU A 145 -12.98 -18.07 -7.08
CA GLU A 145 -13.03 -18.85 -5.84
C GLU A 145 -13.76 -18.08 -4.73
N LEU A 146 -13.46 -16.79 -4.55
CA LEU A 146 -14.16 -15.92 -3.60
C LEU A 146 -15.67 -15.84 -3.85
N LYS A 147 -16.09 -15.80 -5.12
CA LYS A 147 -17.51 -15.80 -5.49
C LYS A 147 -18.23 -17.11 -5.13
N ASN A 148 -17.50 -18.23 -5.13
CA ASN A 148 -18.06 -19.55 -4.84
C ASN A 148 -18.15 -19.84 -3.33
N LEU A 149 -17.49 -19.03 -2.49
CA LEU A 149 -17.61 -19.11 -1.03
C LEU A 149 -18.85 -18.32 -0.57
N VAL A 150 -19.97 -19.03 -0.41
CA VAL A 150 -21.17 -18.48 0.22
C VAL A 150 -20.83 -18.09 1.67
N PRO A 151 -21.02 -16.81 2.07
CA PRO A 151 -20.82 -16.37 3.45
C PRO A 151 -21.67 -17.23 4.41
N GLY A 152 -21.05 -17.80 5.44
CA GLY A 152 -21.74 -18.64 6.42
C GLY A 152 -21.77 -20.14 6.13
N SER A 153 -21.31 -20.61 4.97
CA SER A 153 -21.19 -22.05 4.68
C SER A 153 -20.16 -22.76 5.57
N ALA A 154 -19.08 -22.08 5.93
CA ALA A 154 -18.10 -22.56 6.91
C ALA A 154 -18.72 -22.64 8.33
N GLN A 155 -19.50 -21.62 8.73
CA GLN A 155 -20.23 -21.59 10.01
C GLN A 155 -21.22 -22.76 10.12
N LYS A 156 -21.97 -23.02 9.04
CA LYS A 156 -22.99 -24.07 8.98
C LYS A 156 -22.38 -25.48 9.05
N LYS A 157 -21.17 -25.68 8.51
CA LYS A 157 -20.43 -26.95 8.62
C LYS A 157 -19.85 -27.15 10.02
N LEU A 158 -19.49 -26.08 10.73
CA LEU A 158 -19.04 -26.16 12.12
C LEU A 158 -20.19 -26.46 13.08
N GLU A 159 -21.34 -25.78 12.93
CA GLU A 159 -22.56 -26.07 13.71
C GLU A 159 -23.10 -27.49 13.47
N ALA A 160 -23.04 -27.99 12.23
CA ALA A 160 -23.49 -29.34 11.91
C ALA A 160 -22.58 -30.43 12.50
N LYS A 161 -21.29 -30.15 12.69
CA LYS A 161 -20.31 -31.09 13.27
C LYS A 161 -20.45 -31.19 14.80
N ASP A 162 -20.76 -30.09 15.48
CA ASP A 162 -20.94 -30.05 16.94
C ASP A 162 -22.23 -30.75 17.40
N ARG A 163 -23.29 -30.73 16.58
CA ARG A 163 -24.57 -31.40 16.90
C ARG A 163 -24.48 -32.93 16.98
N GLY A 164 -23.43 -33.55 16.42
CA GLY A 164 -23.23 -35.00 16.46
C GLY A 164 -22.46 -35.51 17.69
N LEU A 165 -21.94 -34.63 18.54
CA LEU A 165 -21.08 -35.00 19.68
C LEU A 165 -21.81 -35.04 21.03
N TYR A 166 -23.10 -34.66 21.06
CA TYR A 166 -23.94 -34.65 22.27
C TYR A 166 -25.15 -35.61 22.21
N SER A 167 -25.12 -36.63 21.34
CA SER A 167 -26.12 -37.71 21.30
C SER A 167 -25.59 -39.01 21.86
#